data_AF-A0A252EC27-F1
#
_entry.id   AF-A0A252EC27-F1
#
_cell.length_a   1.000
_cell.length_b   1.000
_cell.length_c   1.000
_cell.angle_alpha   90.00
_cell.angle_beta   90.00
_cell.angle_gamma   90.00
#
_symmetry.space_group_name_H-M   'P 1'
#
loop_
_entity.id
_entity.type
_entity.pdbx_description
1 polymer ?
#
loop_
_entity_poly.entity_id
_entity_poly.type
_entity_poly.pdbx_seq_one_letter_code
_entity_poly.pdbx_strand_id
1 'polypeptide(L)'
;MSVLTETLERIFKHLQQHRAEIASLLQPGLTIEEIQSLIKHLPFCLPQEVYELYQWRNGIDYSNISKVENLHLNISFIPGLDFLPLEEAIESSKEIEEFRNQYTSLEEENCHKTWFPIFGSDDLEYLIVFGDSVISQDSPIMHCHLGGGSLPQVKYPNLTTFMKVVAECYETTAYYIVEPSKYNYLSSYLEEDAKQVAEIERKYFSEQLEAVLKALFQPRALLENETFDILYRFKDPRFIEPMIHALHLPLYEVNNEEENILIRIRAAMILGEIGDLRAVEPLMRALESRLNQDRGYSVANKAAEALRKLGDPRAIKSLKLFLQNNKQILPTFIPSPSWLERIALQEAREEAKWAIEELKKKSY
;
A
#
# COMPACT_ATOMS: atom_id res chain seq x y z
N MET A 1 -26.08 -10.71 -14.30
CA MET A 1 -25.25 -10.84 -13.10
C MET A 1 -24.15 -9.81 -13.26
N SER A 2 -23.83 -9.06 -12.21
CA SER A 2 -22.77 -8.04 -12.23
C SER A 2 -21.39 -8.71 -12.24
N VAL A 3 -20.38 -7.95 -12.68
CA VAL A 3 -19.00 -8.43 -12.77
C VAL A 3 -18.46 -8.86 -11.41
N LEU A 4 -18.82 -8.15 -10.34
CA LEU A 4 -18.45 -8.49 -8.97
C LEU A 4 -19.04 -9.84 -8.56
N THR A 5 -20.36 -10.05 -8.68
CA THR A 5 -21.01 -11.34 -8.38
C THR A 5 -20.42 -12.50 -9.18
N GLU A 6 -20.19 -12.32 -10.49
CA GLU A 6 -19.53 -13.35 -11.33
C GLU A 6 -18.13 -13.71 -10.82
N THR A 7 -17.40 -12.72 -10.29
CA THR A 7 -16.07 -12.90 -9.73
C THR A 7 -16.12 -13.59 -8.36
N LEU A 8 -17.08 -13.21 -7.51
CA LEU A 8 -17.31 -13.85 -6.21
C LEU A 8 -17.69 -15.33 -6.35
N GLU A 9 -18.50 -15.68 -7.35
CA GLU A 9 -18.85 -17.07 -7.66
C GLU A 9 -17.63 -17.91 -8.11
N ARG A 10 -16.68 -17.30 -8.84
CA ARG A 10 -15.41 -17.97 -9.18
C ARG A 10 -14.60 -18.28 -7.92
N ILE A 11 -14.47 -17.32 -7.01
CA ILE A 11 -13.80 -17.52 -5.71
C ILE A 11 -14.50 -18.63 -4.93
N PHE A 12 -15.84 -18.58 -4.83
CA PHE A 12 -16.62 -19.57 -4.10
C PHE A 12 -16.41 -20.98 -4.64
N LYS A 13 -16.47 -21.15 -5.97
CA LYS A 13 -16.22 -22.43 -6.62
C LYS A 13 -14.81 -22.95 -6.31
N HIS A 14 -13.81 -22.09 -6.29
CA HIS A 14 -12.45 -22.47 -5.94
C HIS A 14 -12.37 -22.91 -4.46
N LEU A 15 -12.99 -22.17 -3.55
CA LEU A 15 -13.07 -22.54 -2.13
C LEU A 15 -13.78 -23.89 -1.94
N GLN A 16 -14.88 -24.14 -2.63
CA GLN A 16 -15.58 -25.43 -2.55
C GLN A 16 -14.70 -26.63 -2.98
N GLN A 17 -13.76 -26.40 -3.89
CA GLN A 17 -12.87 -27.44 -4.41
C GLN A 17 -11.64 -27.69 -3.53
N HIS A 18 -11.08 -26.63 -2.94
CA HIS A 18 -9.76 -26.69 -2.29
C HIS A 18 -9.78 -26.34 -0.80
N ARG A 19 -10.85 -25.70 -0.30
CA ARG A 19 -11.06 -25.28 1.11
C ARG A 19 -12.54 -25.40 1.48
N ALA A 20 -13.10 -26.61 1.33
CA ALA A 20 -14.54 -26.86 1.45
C ALA A 20 -15.08 -26.47 2.84
N GLU A 21 -14.25 -26.58 3.87
CA GLU A 21 -14.54 -26.13 5.23
C GLU A 21 -14.81 -24.62 5.29
N ILE A 22 -14.02 -23.79 4.60
CA ILE A 22 -14.24 -22.34 4.54
C ILE A 22 -15.47 -22.02 3.72
N ALA A 23 -15.66 -22.70 2.58
CA ALA A 23 -16.87 -22.56 1.78
C ALA A 23 -18.14 -22.89 2.58
N SER A 24 -18.07 -23.84 3.52
CA SER A 24 -19.19 -24.21 4.39
C SER A 24 -19.49 -23.19 5.50
N LEU A 25 -18.48 -22.42 5.92
CA LEU A 25 -18.62 -21.37 6.92
C LEU A 25 -19.14 -20.05 6.35
N LEU A 26 -19.10 -19.87 5.01
CA LEU A 26 -19.67 -18.68 4.37
C LEU A 26 -21.19 -18.65 4.47
N GLN A 27 -21.70 -17.75 5.30
CA GLN A 27 -23.13 -17.60 5.57
C GLN A 27 -23.90 -17.28 4.27
N PRO A 28 -25.14 -17.76 4.10
CA PRO A 28 -25.99 -17.34 3.00
C PRO A 28 -26.07 -15.82 2.90
N GLY A 29 -26.20 -15.31 1.67
CA GLY A 29 -26.39 -13.88 1.44
C GLY A 29 -27.69 -13.36 2.03
N LEU A 30 -27.69 -12.07 2.37
CA LEU A 30 -28.82 -11.36 2.95
C LEU A 30 -29.71 -10.76 1.85
N THR A 31 -31.00 -10.61 2.15
CA THR A 31 -31.89 -9.78 1.34
C THR A 31 -31.57 -8.30 1.52
N ILE A 32 -32.00 -7.47 0.55
CA ILE A 32 -31.81 -6.01 0.63
C ILE A 32 -32.49 -5.46 1.88
N GLU A 33 -33.67 -5.97 2.23
CA GLU A 33 -34.45 -5.57 3.38
C GLU A 33 -33.73 -5.92 4.70
N GLU A 34 -33.09 -7.09 4.77
CA GLU A 34 -32.28 -7.49 5.93
C GLU A 34 -31.06 -6.58 6.08
N ILE A 35 -30.31 -6.33 5.00
CA ILE A 35 -29.15 -5.43 5.02
C ILE A 35 -29.58 -4.04 5.49
N GLN A 36 -30.64 -3.47 4.89
CA GLN A 36 -31.17 -2.15 5.26
C GLN A 36 -31.61 -2.09 6.72
N SER A 37 -32.22 -3.16 7.24
CA SER A 37 -32.63 -3.25 8.64
C SER A 37 -31.43 -3.26 9.59
N LEU A 38 -30.35 -3.97 9.23
CA LEU A 38 -29.11 -4.05 10.03
C LEU A 38 -28.38 -2.71 10.05
N ILE A 39 -28.21 -2.06 8.89
CA ILE A 39 -27.42 -0.82 8.77
C ILE A 39 -28.23 0.45 9.08
N LYS A 40 -29.52 0.35 9.43
CA LYS A 40 -30.43 1.51 9.62
C LYS A 40 -29.92 2.57 10.60
N HIS A 41 -29.02 2.20 11.50
CA HIS A 41 -28.45 3.06 12.52
C HIS A 41 -27.08 3.63 12.15
N LEU A 42 -26.50 3.22 11.02
CA LEU A 42 -25.28 3.83 10.52
C LEU A 42 -25.57 5.28 10.08
N PRO A 43 -24.71 6.25 10.42
CA PRO A 43 -24.90 7.65 10.05
C PRO A 43 -24.56 7.95 8.57
N PHE A 44 -24.34 6.91 7.76
CA PHE A 44 -23.92 6.99 6.36
C PHE A 44 -24.51 5.84 5.54
N CYS A 45 -24.48 6.00 4.22
CA CYS A 45 -24.80 4.97 3.25
C CYS A 45 -23.54 4.21 2.83
N LEU A 46 -23.71 2.91 2.56
CA LEU A 46 -22.68 2.06 1.98
C LEU A 46 -22.73 2.11 0.44
N PRO A 47 -21.62 1.82 -0.27
CA PRO A 47 -21.62 1.73 -1.73
C PRO A 47 -22.40 0.51 -2.23
N GLN A 48 -22.93 0.57 -3.45
CA GLN A 48 -23.73 -0.51 -4.06
C GLN A 48 -22.98 -1.85 -4.10
N GLU A 49 -21.66 -1.84 -4.32
CA GLU A 49 -20.83 -3.05 -4.30
C GLU A 49 -20.83 -3.77 -2.93
N VAL A 50 -21.01 -3.04 -1.82
CA VAL A 50 -21.10 -3.65 -0.48
C VAL A 50 -22.43 -4.35 -0.29
N TYR A 51 -23.53 -3.75 -0.75
CA TYR A 51 -24.82 -4.45 -0.79
C TYR A 51 -24.71 -5.73 -1.60
N GLU A 52 -24.11 -5.66 -2.79
CA GLU A 52 -23.93 -6.82 -3.65
C GLU A 52 -23.11 -7.93 -2.98
N LEU A 53 -22.01 -7.58 -2.30
CA LEU A 53 -21.19 -8.53 -1.55
C LEU A 53 -21.98 -9.26 -0.46
N TYR A 54 -22.73 -8.52 0.36
CA TYR A 54 -23.53 -9.10 1.45
C TYR A 54 -24.79 -9.81 0.96
N GLN A 55 -25.33 -9.44 -0.21
CA GLN A 55 -26.37 -10.20 -0.89
C GLN A 55 -25.85 -11.53 -1.45
N TRP A 56 -24.55 -11.64 -1.73
CA TRP A 56 -23.91 -12.89 -2.12
C TRP A 56 -23.67 -13.80 -0.91
N ARG A 57 -22.94 -13.32 0.12
CA ARG A 57 -22.66 -14.06 1.36
C ARG A 57 -22.50 -13.11 2.55
N ASN A 58 -22.92 -13.52 3.74
CA ASN A 58 -22.81 -12.71 4.96
C ASN A 58 -21.57 -13.04 5.80
N GLY A 59 -20.38 -13.06 5.19
CA GLY A 59 -19.14 -13.34 5.91
C GLY A 59 -19.03 -14.75 6.49
N ILE A 60 -18.02 -14.93 7.35
CA ILE A 60 -17.69 -16.18 8.03
C ILE A 60 -18.57 -16.38 9.28
N ASP A 61 -19.19 -17.56 9.40
CA ASP A 61 -19.94 -17.94 10.59
C ASP A 61 -19.01 -18.39 11.73
N TYR A 62 -18.61 -17.45 12.58
CA TYR A 62 -17.76 -17.74 13.73
C TYR A 62 -18.40 -18.73 14.73
N SER A 63 -19.73 -18.77 14.81
CA SER A 63 -20.44 -19.65 15.75
C SER A 63 -20.34 -21.13 15.38
N ASN A 64 -20.14 -21.42 14.09
CA ASN A 64 -20.04 -22.77 13.55
C ASN A 64 -18.60 -23.28 13.43
N ILE A 65 -17.58 -22.47 13.74
CA ILE A 65 -16.16 -22.89 13.71
C ILE A 65 -15.93 -24.11 14.60
N SER A 66 -16.47 -24.09 15.83
CA SER A 66 -16.31 -25.18 16.80
C SER A 66 -16.92 -26.52 16.36
N LYS A 67 -17.80 -26.51 15.36
CA LYS A 67 -18.42 -27.71 14.78
C LYS A 67 -17.60 -28.31 13.64
N VAL A 68 -16.66 -27.54 13.08
CA VAL A 68 -15.68 -28.06 12.14
C VAL A 68 -14.63 -28.79 12.99
N GLU A 69 -14.36 -30.06 12.70
CA GLU A 69 -13.56 -30.97 13.56
C GLU A 69 -12.07 -30.58 13.74
N ASN A 70 -11.67 -29.34 13.42
CA ASN A 70 -10.31 -28.82 13.49
C ASN A 70 -10.23 -27.59 14.42
N LEU A 71 -9.71 -27.78 15.63
CA LEU A 71 -9.54 -26.75 16.67
C LEU A 71 -8.58 -25.59 16.29
N HIS A 72 -7.94 -25.67 15.13
CA HIS A 72 -6.95 -24.70 14.67
C HIS A 72 -7.19 -24.27 13.22
N LEU A 73 -8.43 -24.32 12.73
CA LEU A 73 -8.72 -23.93 11.35
C LEU A 73 -8.38 -22.45 11.11
N ASN A 74 -7.48 -22.17 10.16
CA ASN A 74 -7.34 -20.82 9.62
C ASN A 74 -8.59 -20.51 8.80
N ILE A 75 -9.40 -19.54 9.24
CA ILE A 75 -10.68 -19.18 8.60
C ILE A 75 -10.57 -18.06 7.57
N SER A 76 -9.35 -17.57 7.34
CA SER A 76 -9.10 -16.40 6.52
C SER A 76 -9.61 -16.58 5.10
N PHE A 77 -10.42 -15.64 4.66
CA PHE A 77 -11.01 -15.60 3.32
C PHE A 77 -10.01 -15.12 2.27
N ILE A 78 -9.02 -14.33 2.69
CA ILE A 78 -7.79 -13.99 1.97
C ILE A 78 -6.64 -14.09 2.98
N PRO A 79 -5.36 -14.15 2.56
CA PRO A 79 -4.24 -14.22 3.50
C PRO A 79 -4.36 -13.17 4.62
N GLY A 80 -4.39 -13.63 5.86
CA GLY A 80 -4.46 -12.80 7.07
C GLY A 80 -5.79 -12.12 7.37
N LEU A 81 -6.83 -12.20 6.51
CA LEU A 81 -8.09 -11.49 6.73
C LEU A 81 -9.32 -12.35 6.49
N ASP A 82 -10.28 -12.20 7.39
CA ASP A 82 -11.57 -12.86 7.37
C ASP A 82 -12.58 -11.98 6.65
N PHE A 83 -13.55 -12.59 5.98
CA PHE A 83 -14.72 -11.86 5.48
C PHE A 83 -15.71 -11.68 6.63
N LEU A 84 -15.84 -10.44 7.12
CA LEU A 84 -16.67 -10.15 8.29
C LEU A 84 -18.16 -10.33 7.97
N PRO A 85 -18.95 -10.96 8.86
CA PRO A 85 -20.40 -10.83 8.83
C PRO A 85 -20.81 -9.37 8.99
N LEU A 86 -21.94 -8.97 8.39
CA LEU A 86 -22.38 -7.58 8.41
C LEU A 86 -22.56 -7.04 9.83
N GLU A 87 -23.05 -7.87 10.75
CA GLU A 87 -23.21 -7.54 12.16
C GLU A 87 -21.86 -7.20 12.82
N GLU A 88 -20.83 -7.99 12.53
CA GLU A 88 -19.48 -7.79 13.04
C GLU A 88 -18.83 -6.55 12.42
N ALA A 89 -19.01 -6.37 11.11
CA ALA A 89 -18.55 -5.18 10.40
C ALA A 89 -19.15 -3.89 10.97
N ILE A 90 -20.43 -3.91 11.35
CA ILE A 90 -21.10 -2.78 12.02
C ILE A 90 -20.48 -2.53 13.40
N GLU A 91 -20.23 -3.57 14.20
CA GLU A 91 -19.62 -3.41 15.52
C GLU A 91 -18.20 -2.85 15.41
N SER A 92 -17.36 -3.49 14.58
CA SER A 92 -16.00 -3.04 14.27
C SER A 92 -15.97 -1.62 13.69
N SER A 93 -17.00 -1.20 12.93
CA SER A 93 -17.05 0.17 12.40
C SER A 93 -17.12 1.24 13.50
N LYS A 94 -17.72 0.92 14.66
CA LYS A 94 -17.79 1.85 15.80
C LYS A 94 -16.41 2.05 16.42
N GLU A 95 -15.67 0.96 16.62
CA GLU A 95 -14.31 1.01 17.18
C GLU A 95 -13.35 1.75 16.24
N ILE A 96 -13.43 1.47 14.94
CA ILE A 96 -12.66 2.16 13.91
C ILE A 96 -12.99 3.66 13.88
N GLU A 97 -14.26 4.01 14.02
CA GLU A 97 -14.73 5.39 14.04
C GLU A 97 -14.24 6.14 15.29
N GLU A 98 -14.27 5.51 16.46
CA GLU A 98 -13.69 6.05 17.70
C GLU A 98 -12.19 6.29 17.55
N PHE A 99 -11.46 5.31 17.01
CA PHE A 99 -10.03 5.46 16.72
C PHE A 99 -9.78 6.64 15.78
N ARG A 100 -10.50 6.70 14.65
CA ARG A 100 -10.37 7.78 13.68
C ARG A 100 -10.60 9.14 14.33
N ASN A 101 -11.66 9.29 15.11
CA ASN A 101 -11.99 10.56 15.78
C ASN A 101 -10.97 10.96 16.85
N GLN A 102 -10.32 9.99 17.49
CA GLN A 102 -9.32 10.25 18.53
C GLN A 102 -7.93 10.57 17.96
N TYR A 103 -7.55 9.91 16.87
CA TYR A 103 -6.15 9.89 16.40
C TYR A 103 -5.93 10.51 15.02
N THR A 104 -6.98 10.96 14.33
CA THR A 104 -6.88 11.59 13.01
C THR A 104 -7.63 12.93 12.96
N SER A 105 -7.34 13.72 11.94
CA SER A 105 -8.05 14.96 11.60
C SER A 105 -8.80 14.81 10.28
N LEU A 106 -9.94 15.49 10.13
CA LEU A 106 -10.70 15.54 8.86
C LEU A 106 -9.91 16.22 7.72
N GLU A 107 -8.86 16.97 8.06
CA GLU A 107 -7.95 17.59 7.10
C GLU A 107 -6.88 16.62 6.57
N GLU A 108 -6.71 15.46 7.22
CA GLU A 108 -5.79 14.43 6.79
C GLU A 108 -6.36 13.60 5.63
N GLU A 109 -5.48 13.20 4.73
CA GLU A 109 -5.82 12.39 3.57
C GLU A 109 -6.51 11.10 4.00
N ASN A 110 -7.56 10.71 3.27
CA ASN A 110 -8.37 9.52 3.54
C ASN A 110 -9.12 9.49 4.90
N CYS A 111 -9.08 10.57 5.70
CA CYS A 111 -9.76 10.63 7.00
C CYS A 111 -11.09 11.41 6.97
N HIS A 112 -11.44 11.99 5.82
CA HIS A 112 -12.59 12.88 5.62
C HIS A 112 -13.97 12.17 5.53
N LYS A 113 -13.99 10.84 5.37
CA LYS A 113 -15.22 10.02 5.26
C LYS A 113 -15.19 8.85 6.23
N THR A 114 -16.37 8.41 6.67
CA THR A 114 -16.54 7.31 7.63
C THR A 114 -15.97 6.01 7.08
N TRP A 115 -15.35 5.24 7.95
CA TRP A 115 -14.67 4.00 7.58
C TRP A 115 -15.54 2.81 7.95
N PHE A 116 -15.78 1.92 6.99
CA PHE A 116 -16.57 0.72 7.21
C PHE A 116 -15.74 -0.52 6.82
N PRO A 117 -15.45 -1.43 7.77
CA PRO A 117 -14.67 -2.64 7.50
C PRO A 117 -15.49 -3.68 6.76
N ILE A 118 -14.85 -4.34 5.80
CA ILE A 118 -15.43 -5.49 5.07
C ILE A 118 -14.64 -6.75 5.39
N PHE A 119 -13.32 -6.62 5.44
CA PHE A 119 -12.43 -7.70 5.84
C PHE A 119 -11.64 -7.26 7.07
N GLY A 120 -11.42 -8.19 7.99
CA GLY A 120 -10.78 -7.89 9.27
C GLY A 120 -10.05 -9.09 9.85
N SER A 121 -9.26 -8.85 10.90
CA SER A 121 -8.61 -9.88 11.70
C SER A 121 -8.49 -9.43 13.15
N ASP A 122 -8.16 -10.38 14.04
CA ASP A 122 -7.92 -10.12 15.46
C ASP A 122 -6.69 -9.21 15.70
N ASP A 123 -5.80 -9.06 14.72
CA ASP A 123 -4.62 -8.21 14.79
C ASP A 123 -4.91 -6.73 14.44
N LEU A 124 -6.19 -6.32 14.49
CA LEU A 124 -6.66 -4.97 14.17
C LEU A 124 -6.28 -4.51 12.75
N GLU A 125 -6.17 -5.46 11.83
CA GLU A 125 -5.90 -5.23 10.43
C GLU A 125 -7.21 -5.34 9.63
N TYR A 126 -7.51 -4.32 8.83
CA TYR A 126 -8.78 -4.20 8.13
C TYR A 126 -8.59 -3.77 6.67
N LEU A 127 -9.47 -4.27 5.82
CA LEU A 127 -9.81 -3.65 4.54
C LEU A 127 -11.14 -2.93 4.67
N ILE A 128 -11.10 -1.62 4.50
CA ILE A 128 -12.23 -0.72 4.72
C ILE A 128 -12.66 -0.05 3.43
N VAL A 129 -13.92 0.37 3.39
CA VAL A 129 -14.48 1.29 2.38
C VAL A 129 -14.95 2.57 3.05
N PHE A 130 -15.14 3.61 2.24
CA PHE A 130 -15.85 4.80 2.69
C PHE A 130 -17.36 4.62 2.71
N GLY A 131 -17.97 5.12 3.79
CA GLY A 131 -19.37 5.53 3.81
C GLY A 131 -19.55 6.95 3.27
N ASP A 132 -20.70 7.22 2.67
CA ASP A 132 -21.05 8.53 2.13
C ASP A 132 -22.46 8.95 2.54
N SER A 133 -22.82 10.22 2.32
CA SER A 133 -24.15 10.78 2.55
C SER A 133 -25.24 10.22 1.64
N VAL A 134 -24.85 9.62 0.52
CA VAL A 134 -25.74 8.99 -0.47
C VAL A 134 -25.12 7.67 -0.92
N ILE A 135 -25.95 6.75 -1.43
CA ILE A 135 -25.46 5.49 -1.99
C ILE A 135 -24.62 5.81 -3.24
N SER A 136 -23.31 5.55 -3.17
CA SER A 136 -22.41 5.58 -4.32
C SER A 136 -22.40 4.23 -5.03
N GLN A 137 -21.92 4.21 -6.28
CA GLN A 137 -21.76 2.95 -7.01
C GLN A 137 -20.68 2.08 -6.37
N ASP A 138 -19.52 2.67 -6.12
CA ASP A 138 -18.35 2.00 -5.55
C ASP A 138 -17.62 2.92 -4.57
N SER A 139 -16.55 2.39 -3.98
CA SER A 139 -15.71 3.06 -3.00
C SER A 139 -14.31 2.41 -3.02
N PRO A 140 -13.22 3.19 -2.90
CA PRO A 140 -11.89 2.62 -2.80
C PRO A 140 -11.77 1.68 -1.58
N ILE A 141 -11.05 0.58 -1.78
CA ILE A 141 -10.68 -0.34 -0.70
C ILE A 141 -9.38 0.17 -0.10
N MET A 142 -9.37 0.46 1.20
CA MET A 142 -8.18 0.92 1.90
C MET A 142 -7.71 -0.12 2.91
N HIS A 143 -6.40 -0.21 3.07
CA HIS A 143 -5.79 -0.95 4.16
C HIS A 143 -5.63 -0.06 5.39
N CYS A 144 -6.07 -0.56 6.54
CA CYS A 144 -6.04 0.14 7.81
C CYS A 144 -5.53 -0.82 8.90
N HIS A 145 -4.56 -0.37 9.70
CA HIS A 145 -4.10 -1.10 10.88
C HIS A 145 -4.15 -0.18 12.10
N LEU A 146 -5.10 -0.42 13.02
CA LEU A 146 -5.41 0.47 14.14
C LEU A 146 -4.31 0.51 15.23
N GLY A 147 -3.25 -0.31 15.11
CA GLY A 147 -2.08 -0.31 16.01
C GLY A 147 -0.79 0.24 15.40
N GLY A 148 -0.78 0.53 14.09
CA GLY A 148 0.46 0.75 13.32
C GLY A 148 0.99 2.17 13.30
N GLY A 149 0.21 3.15 13.77
CA GLY A 149 0.55 4.57 13.69
C GLY A 149 0.57 5.15 12.25
N SER A 150 0.18 4.37 11.25
CA SER A 150 0.06 4.79 9.85
C SER A 150 -1.39 5.06 9.46
N LEU A 151 -1.64 6.17 8.76
CA LEU A 151 -2.96 6.46 8.18
C LEU A 151 -3.36 5.42 7.13
N PRO A 152 -4.66 5.18 6.90
CA PRO A 152 -5.12 4.23 5.89
C PRO A 152 -4.66 4.58 4.49
N GLN A 153 -4.28 3.55 3.73
CA GLN A 153 -3.82 3.69 2.36
C GLN A 153 -4.78 3.00 1.40
N VAL A 154 -5.24 3.73 0.37
CA VAL A 154 -6.05 3.16 -0.73
C VAL A 154 -5.28 2.01 -1.34
N LYS A 155 -5.77 0.77 -1.25
CA LYS A 155 -5.18 -0.47 -1.81
C LYS A 155 -5.75 -0.82 -3.19
N TYR A 156 -7.06 -0.67 -3.37
CA TYR A 156 -7.74 -0.94 -4.64
C TYR A 156 -8.77 0.15 -4.96
N PRO A 157 -9.05 0.42 -6.26
CA PRO A 157 -9.98 1.47 -6.65
C PRO A 157 -11.43 1.16 -6.28
N ASN A 158 -11.81 -0.12 -6.24
CA ASN A 158 -13.14 -0.59 -5.85
C ASN A 158 -13.14 -2.09 -5.53
N LEU A 159 -14.25 -2.58 -4.98
CA LEU A 159 -14.41 -3.98 -4.58
C LEU A 159 -14.39 -4.91 -5.78
N THR A 160 -14.96 -4.51 -6.93
CA THR A 160 -14.90 -5.30 -8.17
C THR A 160 -13.45 -5.60 -8.57
N THR A 161 -12.59 -4.58 -8.60
CA THR A 161 -11.18 -4.77 -8.96
C THR A 161 -10.46 -5.62 -7.94
N PHE A 162 -10.69 -5.37 -6.65
CA PHE A 162 -10.11 -6.16 -5.58
C PHE A 162 -10.49 -7.65 -5.70
N MET A 163 -11.78 -7.96 -5.85
CA MET A 163 -12.23 -9.34 -5.98
C MET A 163 -11.72 -10.02 -7.25
N LYS A 164 -11.47 -9.28 -8.34
CA LYS A 164 -10.83 -9.85 -9.55
C LYS A 164 -9.40 -10.30 -9.27
N VAL A 165 -8.63 -9.49 -8.55
CA VAL A 165 -7.28 -9.86 -8.08
C VAL A 165 -7.38 -11.11 -7.21
N VAL A 166 -8.24 -11.11 -6.19
CA VAL A 166 -8.44 -12.26 -5.28
C VAL A 166 -8.81 -13.53 -6.04
N ALA A 167 -9.72 -13.45 -7.01
CA ALA A 167 -10.11 -14.59 -7.84
C ALA A 167 -8.93 -15.18 -8.62
N GLU A 168 -8.12 -14.34 -9.26
CA GLU A 168 -6.93 -14.81 -9.98
C GLU A 168 -5.85 -15.33 -9.02
N CYS A 169 -5.71 -14.75 -7.82
CA CYS A 169 -4.80 -15.26 -6.81
C CYS A 169 -5.17 -16.69 -6.36
N TYR A 170 -6.46 -16.95 -6.16
CA TYR A 170 -6.98 -18.30 -5.90
C TYR A 170 -6.80 -19.26 -7.08
N GLU A 171 -7.09 -18.81 -8.30
CA GLU A 171 -6.99 -19.65 -9.50
C GLU A 171 -5.54 -19.97 -9.91
N THR A 172 -4.57 -19.28 -9.33
CA THR A 172 -3.14 -19.46 -9.57
C THR A 172 -2.45 -20.01 -8.32
N THR A 173 -1.11 -20.06 -8.33
CA THR A 173 -0.30 -20.42 -7.17
C THR A 173 0.05 -19.22 -6.29
N ALA A 174 -0.57 -18.06 -6.52
CA ALA A 174 -0.29 -16.86 -5.74
C ALA A 174 -0.81 -17.00 -4.30
N TYR A 175 -1.96 -17.66 -4.10
CA TYR A 175 -2.42 -18.10 -2.78
C TYR A 175 -2.15 -19.59 -2.60
N TYR A 176 -1.62 -19.97 -1.43
CA TYR A 176 -1.32 -21.35 -1.12
C TYR A 176 -1.48 -21.64 0.37
N ILE A 177 -1.72 -22.92 0.69
CA ILE A 177 -1.81 -23.37 2.08
C ILE A 177 -0.41 -23.77 2.56
N VAL A 178 0.01 -23.17 3.66
CA VAL A 178 1.21 -23.58 4.39
C VAL A 178 0.81 -24.66 5.38
N GLU A 179 1.31 -25.87 5.19
CA GLU A 179 1.07 -26.99 6.09
C GLU A 179 1.94 -26.90 7.36
N PRO A 180 1.46 -27.43 8.50
CA PRO A 180 2.27 -27.54 9.72
C PRO A 180 3.58 -28.29 9.44
N SER A 181 4.67 -27.81 10.02
CA SER A 181 5.99 -28.43 9.85
C SER A 181 6.69 -28.63 11.19
N LYS A 182 7.80 -29.39 11.19
CA LYS A 182 8.61 -29.59 12.40
C LYS A 182 9.11 -28.27 13.02
N TYR A 183 9.17 -27.20 12.24
CA TYR A 183 9.60 -25.87 12.67
C TYR A 183 8.46 -24.87 12.80
N ASN A 184 7.24 -25.25 12.39
CA ASN A 184 6.04 -24.44 12.51
C ASN A 184 4.89 -25.30 13.07
N TYR A 185 4.69 -25.21 14.38
CA TYR A 185 3.63 -25.94 15.10
C TYR A 185 2.25 -25.29 14.95
N LEU A 186 2.14 -24.17 14.22
CA LEU A 186 0.86 -23.59 13.87
C LEU A 186 0.11 -24.52 12.92
N SER A 187 -1.21 -24.41 12.93
CA SER A 187 -2.07 -25.09 11.97
C SER A 187 -1.87 -24.62 10.54
N SER A 188 -2.43 -25.36 9.59
CA SER A 188 -2.44 -24.96 8.20
C SER A 188 -3.08 -23.58 8.03
N TYR A 189 -2.42 -22.67 7.31
CA TYR A 189 -2.92 -21.32 7.07
C TYR A 189 -2.76 -20.89 5.62
N LEU A 190 -3.60 -19.95 5.19
CA LEU A 190 -3.53 -19.35 3.85
C LEU A 190 -2.45 -18.26 3.83
N GLU A 191 -1.53 -18.38 2.87
CA GLU A 191 -0.42 -17.45 2.67
C GLU A 191 -0.37 -16.99 1.21
N GLU A 192 0.33 -15.89 0.94
CA GLU A 192 0.57 -15.39 -0.41
C GLU A 192 2.03 -15.41 -0.86
N ASP A 193 2.22 -15.57 -2.17
CA ASP A 193 3.45 -15.22 -2.86
C ASP A 193 3.37 -13.76 -3.31
N ALA A 194 3.99 -12.88 -2.53
CA ALA A 194 3.98 -11.44 -2.76
C ALA A 194 4.44 -11.03 -4.17
N LYS A 195 5.30 -11.81 -4.84
CA LYS A 195 5.72 -11.49 -6.21
C LYS A 195 4.62 -11.80 -7.22
N GLN A 196 3.99 -12.96 -7.09
CA GLN A 196 2.88 -13.35 -7.97
C GLN A 196 1.67 -12.45 -7.77
N VAL A 197 1.33 -12.11 -6.52
CA VAL A 197 0.24 -11.16 -6.22
C VAL A 197 0.51 -9.81 -6.87
N ALA A 198 1.74 -9.27 -6.73
CA ALA A 198 2.11 -8.00 -7.36
C ALA A 198 2.03 -8.05 -8.90
N GLU A 199 2.33 -9.17 -9.53
CA GLU A 199 2.19 -9.37 -10.99
C GLU A 199 0.71 -9.38 -11.42
N ILE A 200 -0.15 -10.05 -10.66
CA ILE A 200 -1.61 -10.07 -10.88
C ILE A 200 -2.20 -8.68 -10.66
N GLU A 201 -1.84 -7.99 -9.59
CA GLU A 201 -2.25 -6.60 -9.35
C GLU A 201 -1.86 -5.72 -10.55
N ARG A 202 -0.61 -5.78 -11.01
CA ARG A 202 -0.18 -4.99 -12.19
C ARG A 202 -1.02 -5.25 -13.44
N LYS A 203 -1.47 -6.49 -13.67
CA LYS A 203 -2.37 -6.84 -14.78
C LYS A 203 -3.71 -6.12 -14.66
N TYR A 204 -4.32 -6.10 -13.48
CA TYR A 204 -5.63 -5.45 -13.28
C TYR A 204 -5.57 -3.92 -13.25
N PHE A 205 -4.39 -3.37 -12.98
CA PHE A 205 -4.13 -1.94 -13.01
C PHE A 205 -3.44 -1.50 -14.32
N SER A 206 -3.37 -2.36 -15.34
CA SER A 206 -2.59 -2.08 -16.56
C SER A 206 -3.07 -0.82 -17.28
N GLU A 207 -4.37 -0.62 -17.42
CA GLU A 207 -4.92 0.57 -18.08
C GLU A 207 -4.57 1.86 -17.34
N GLN A 208 -4.63 1.83 -16.00
CA GLN A 208 -4.25 2.96 -15.15
C GLN A 208 -2.74 3.22 -15.22
N LEU A 209 -1.92 2.17 -15.23
CA LEU A 209 -0.48 2.27 -15.41
C LEU A 209 -0.11 2.87 -16.77
N GLU A 210 -0.79 2.46 -17.85
CA GLU A 210 -0.59 3.04 -19.19
C GLU A 210 -1.06 4.51 -19.25
N ALA A 211 -2.18 4.83 -18.60
CA ALA A 211 -2.66 6.20 -18.49
C ALA A 211 -1.65 7.10 -17.75
N VAL A 212 -1.09 6.62 -16.64
CA VAL A 212 -0.03 7.32 -15.88
C VAL A 212 1.25 7.45 -16.71
N LEU A 213 1.70 6.38 -17.38
CA LEU A 213 2.87 6.43 -18.27
C LEU A 213 2.69 7.51 -19.35
N LYS A 214 1.48 7.62 -19.92
CA LYS A 214 1.15 8.66 -20.90
C LYS A 214 1.06 10.04 -20.25
N ALA A 215 0.48 10.17 -19.07
CA ALA A 215 0.41 11.44 -18.36
C ALA A 215 1.80 11.99 -18.03
N LEU A 216 2.75 11.12 -17.70
CA LEU A 216 4.13 11.45 -17.39
C LEU A 216 4.95 12.04 -18.55
N PHE A 217 4.44 12.05 -19.79
CA PHE A 217 4.98 12.92 -20.85
C PHE A 217 4.89 14.41 -20.49
N GLN A 218 4.01 14.77 -19.56
CA GLN A 218 3.92 16.09 -18.96
C GLN A 218 4.35 15.96 -17.49
N PRO A 219 5.55 16.44 -17.12
CA PRO A 219 6.08 16.29 -15.76
C PRO A 219 5.19 16.86 -14.65
N ARG A 220 4.28 17.79 -14.99
CA ARG A 220 3.25 18.31 -14.08
C ARG A 220 2.30 17.24 -13.55
N ALA A 221 2.09 16.14 -14.28
CA ALA A 221 1.26 15.01 -13.81
C ALA A 221 1.75 14.46 -12.46
N LEU A 222 3.04 14.61 -12.13
CA LEU A 222 3.57 14.24 -10.82
C LEU A 222 2.95 14.99 -9.65
N LEU A 223 2.28 16.12 -9.88
CA LEU A 223 1.62 16.90 -8.83
C LEU A 223 0.23 16.38 -8.49
N GLU A 224 -0.36 15.54 -9.35
CA GLU A 224 -1.62 14.86 -9.08
C GLU A 224 -1.37 13.76 -8.06
N ASN A 225 -2.13 13.74 -6.96
CA ASN A 225 -1.95 12.73 -5.90
C ASN A 225 -2.20 11.31 -6.43
N GLU A 226 -3.25 11.12 -7.24
CA GLU A 226 -3.54 9.82 -7.85
C GLU A 226 -2.37 9.28 -8.69
N THR A 227 -1.78 10.13 -9.53
CA THR A 227 -0.58 9.77 -10.31
C THR A 227 0.56 9.39 -9.37
N PHE A 228 0.84 10.20 -8.34
CA PHE A 228 1.92 9.93 -7.39
C PHE A 228 1.72 8.62 -6.62
N ASP A 229 0.50 8.33 -6.18
CA ASP A 229 0.15 7.12 -5.43
C ASP A 229 0.34 5.86 -6.28
N ILE A 230 -0.05 5.92 -7.56
CA ILE A 230 0.17 4.81 -8.51
C ILE A 230 1.68 4.56 -8.69
N LEU A 231 2.47 5.62 -8.88
CA LEU A 231 3.93 5.48 -9.02
C LEU A 231 4.57 4.88 -7.77
N TYR A 232 4.14 5.35 -6.59
CA TYR A 232 4.67 4.89 -5.31
C TYR A 232 4.25 3.46 -4.99
N ARG A 233 3.00 3.08 -5.31
CA ARG A 233 2.47 1.71 -5.15
C ARG A 233 3.25 0.72 -6.00
N PHE A 234 3.27 0.93 -7.32
CA PHE A 234 3.69 -0.11 -8.24
C PHE A 234 5.20 -0.17 -8.45
N LYS A 235 5.89 0.96 -8.26
CA LYS A 235 7.34 1.08 -8.39
C LYS A 235 7.83 0.48 -9.72
N ASP A 236 7.03 0.68 -10.77
CA ASP A 236 7.26 0.04 -12.07
C ASP A 236 8.56 0.58 -12.67
N PRO A 237 9.51 -0.29 -13.07
CA PRO A 237 10.75 0.14 -13.71
C PRO A 237 10.55 0.99 -14.97
N ARG A 238 9.39 0.91 -15.63
CA ARG A 238 9.05 1.77 -16.78
C ARG A 238 9.00 3.26 -16.43
N PHE A 239 8.79 3.62 -15.17
CA PHE A 239 8.75 5.01 -14.71
C PHE A 239 10.14 5.65 -14.56
N ILE A 240 11.22 4.88 -14.64
CA ILE A 240 12.59 5.37 -14.40
C ILE A 240 12.99 6.55 -15.30
N GLU A 241 12.77 6.46 -16.61
CA GLU A 241 13.19 7.50 -17.56
C GLU A 241 12.34 8.77 -17.39
N PRO A 242 10.99 8.70 -17.29
CA PRO A 242 10.19 9.85 -16.90
C PRO A 242 10.64 10.51 -15.60
N MET A 243 11.00 9.72 -14.58
CA MET A 243 11.44 10.28 -13.29
C MET A 243 12.83 10.92 -13.37
N ILE A 244 13.77 10.35 -14.14
CA ILE A 244 15.09 10.95 -14.39
C ILE A 244 14.93 12.30 -15.10
N HIS A 245 14.03 12.37 -16.08
CA HIS A 245 13.69 13.61 -16.78
C HIS A 245 13.09 14.64 -15.82
N ALA A 246 12.06 14.27 -15.04
CA ALA A 246 11.40 15.13 -14.08
C ALA A 246 12.34 15.65 -12.97
N LEU A 247 13.33 14.84 -12.55
CA LEU A 247 14.34 15.24 -11.56
C LEU A 247 15.23 16.40 -12.06
N HIS A 248 15.44 16.51 -13.37
CA HIS A 248 16.28 17.53 -14.01
C HIS A 248 15.45 18.56 -14.79
N LEU A 249 14.14 18.63 -14.52
CA LEU A 249 13.19 19.42 -15.29
C LEU A 249 13.58 20.91 -15.36
N PRO A 250 13.85 21.47 -16.54
CA PRO A 250 14.24 22.88 -16.65
C PRO A 250 13.07 23.82 -16.32
N LEU A 251 13.39 25.02 -15.83
CA LEU A 251 12.38 25.98 -15.34
C LEU A 251 11.40 26.46 -16.42
N TYR A 252 11.78 26.43 -17.71
CA TYR A 252 10.91 26.87 -18.80
C TYR A 252 9.77 25.88 -19.13
N GLU A 253 9.81 24.66 -18.57
CA GLU A 253 8.77 23.63 -18.80
C GLU A 253 7.68 23.66 -17.73
N VAL A 254 7.75 24.60 -16.77
CA VAL A 254 6.79 24.74 -15.66
C VAL A 254 6.40 26.20 -15.45
N ASN A 255 5.30 26.43 -14.74
CA ASN A 255 4.76 27.78 -14.59
C ASN A 255 5.56 28.63 -13.59
N ASN A 256 6.16 28.01 -12.57
CA ASN A 256 6.91 28.69 -11.53
C ASN A 256 7.96 27.78 -10.85
N GLU A 257 8.85 28.38 -10.05
CA GLU A 257 9.94 27.68 -9.36
C GLU A 257 9.44 26.72 -8.27
N GLU A 258 8.31 27.01 -7.62
CA GLU A 258 7.73 26.16 -6.58
C GLU A 258 7.21 24.84 -7.13
N GLU A 259 6.51 24.92 -8.27
CA GLU A 259 6.06 23.76 -9.05
C GLU A 259 7.25 22.90 -9.48
N ASN A 260 8.32 23.55 -9.98
CA ASN A 260 9.54 22.86 -10.38
C ASN A 260 10.15 22.05 -9.23
N ILE A 261 10.27 22.68 -8.06
CA ILE A 261 10.86 22.08 -6.87
C ILE A 261 10.03 20.87 -6.43
N LEU A 262 8.70 21.00 -6.41
CA LEU A 262 7.81 19.92 -5.99
C LEU A 262 7.86 18.72 -6.93
N ILE A 263 7.88 18.95 -8.26
CA ILE A 263 8.04 17.89 -9.25
C ILE A 263 9.37 17.14 -9.04
N ARG A 264 10.47 17.86 -8.85
CA ARG A 264 11.79 17.26 -8.63
C ARG A 264 11.87 16.47 -7.31
N ILE A 265 11.24 16.96 -6.25
CA ILE A 265 11.11 16.25 -4.97
C ILE A 265 10.38 14.93 -5.17
N ARG A 266 9.19 14.96 -5.79
CA ARG A 266 8.39 13.76 -6.03
C ARG A 266 9.14 12.78 -6.93
N ALA A 267 9.81 13.26 -7.97
CA ALA A 267 10.66 12.42 -8.83
C ALA A 267 11.78 11.74 -8.03
N ALA A 268 12.51 12.47 -7.19
CA ALA A 268 13.57 11.89 -6.34
C ALA A 268 13.02 10.81 -5.39
N MET A 269 11.86 11.05 -4.78
CA MET A 269 11.19 10.06 -3.92
C MET A 269 10.87 8.77 -4.68
N ILE A 270 10.21 8.88 -5.83
CA ILE A 270 9.84 7.73 -6.66
C ILE A 270 11.08 6.97 -7.15
N LEU A 271 12.14 7.67 -7.58
CA LEU A 271 13.40 7.02 -7.99
C LEU A 271 14.01 6.15 -6.88
N GLY A 272 13.96 6.63 -5.63
CA GLY A 272 14.41 5.87 -4.47
C GLY A 272 13.57 4.63 -4.20
N GLU A 273 12.27 4.68 -4.47
CA GLU A 273 11.35 3.55 -4.30
C GLU A 273 11.43 2.53 -5.44
N ILE A 274 11.60 2.97 -6.69
CA ILE A 274 11.78 2.07 -7.84
C ILE A 274 13.02 1.18 -7.65
N GLY A 275 14.08 1.71 -7.05
CA GLY A 275 15.27 0.91 -6.74
C GLY A 275 16.22 0.68 -7.93
N ASP A 276 15.96 1.28 -9.09
CA ASP A 276 16.76 1.08 -10.31
C ASP A 276 18.07 1.90 -10.26
N LEU A 277 19.20 1.20 -10.39
CA LEU A 277 20.55 1.78 -10.31
C LEU A 277 20.88 2.77 -11.44
N ARG A 278 20.05 2.86 -12.49
CA ARG A 278 20.11 3.94 -13.49
C ARG A 278 19.86 5.32 -12.87
N ALA A 279 19.16 5.39 -11.75
CA ALA A 279 18.87 6.63 -11.04
C ALA A 279 20.09 7.23 -10.30
N VAL A 280 21.16 6.45 -10.05
CA VAL A 280 22.26 6.86 -9.18
C VAL A 280 22.97 8.13 -9.66
N GLU A 281 23.42 8.15 -10.92
CA GLU A 281 24.10 9.32 -11.50
C GLU A 281 23.18 10.56 -11.59
N PRO A 282 21.92 10.43 -12.10
CA PRO A 282 20.93 11.49 -12.01
C PRO A 282 20.75 12.07 -10.59
N LEU A 283 20.59 11.22 -9.58
CA LEU A 283 20.39 11.65 -8.20
C LEU A 283 21.65 12.32 -7.62
N MET A 284 22.85 11.85 -7.98
CA MET A 284 24.11 12.50 -7.59
C MET A 284 24.21 13.92 -8.15
N ARG A 285 23.82 14.15 -9.41
CA ARG A 285 23.74 15.50 -9.97
C ARG A 285 22.72 16.39 -9.26
N ALA A 286 21.60 15.82 -8.82
CA ALA A 286 20.59 16.55 -8.07
C ALA A 286 21.08 17.00 -6.68
N LEU A 287 22.06 16.32 -6.07
CA LEU A 287 22.72 16.78 -4.83
C LEU A 287 23.51 18.08 -5.03
N GLU A 288 24.09 18.25 -6.23
CA GLU A 288 24.96 19.38 -6.57
C GLU A 288 24.17 20.59 -7.10
N SER A 289 22.90 20.38 -7.43
CA SER A 289 21.99 21.40 -7.96
C SER A 289 21.67 22.45 -6.90
N ARG A 290 22.35 23.60 -6.97
CA ARG A 290 22.06 24.81 -6.18
C ARG A 290 20.79 25.50 -6.68
N LEU A 291 19.62 24.96 -6.38
CA LEU A 291 18.40 25.78 -6.39
C LEU A 291 18.45 26.71 -5.17
N ASN A 292 17.95 27.95 -5.32
CA ASN A 292 18.19 29.08 -4.42
C ASN A 292 18.15 28.73 -2.93
N GLN A 293 19.06 29.39 -2.18
CA GLN A 293 19.61 29.04 -0.87
C GLN A 293 18.64 28.82 0.31
N ASP A 294 17.32 28.82 0.09
CA ASP A 294 16.33 28.48 1.12
C ASP A 294 15.37 27.34 0.73
N ARG A 295 15.10 27.11 -0.57
CA ARG A 295 14.12 26.09 -1.03
C ARG A 295 14.77 24.88 -1.73
N GLY A 296 15.99 25.03 -2.25
CA GLY A 296 16.73 23.95 -2.94
C GLY A 296 17.15 22.78 -2.05
N TYR A 297 17.17 22.97 -0.72
CA TYR A 297 17.51 21.91 0.23
C TYR A 297 16.55 20.72 0.17
N SER A 298 15.28 20.93 -0.22
CA SER A 298 14.30 19.86 -0.23
C SER A 298 14.57 18.81 -1.33
N VAL A 299 14.99 19.23 -2.53
CA VAL A 299 15.32 18.31 -3.63
C VAL A 299 16.59 17.52 -3.31
N ALA A 300 17.66 18.20 -2.87
CA ALA A 300 18.92 17.54 -2.55
C ALA A 300 18.77 16.56 -1.37
N ASN A 301 17.94 16.89 -0.38
CA ASN A 301 17.62 15.96 0.72
C ASN A 301 16.93 14.70 0.23
N LYS A 302 15.93 14.85 -0.65
CA LYS A 302 15.22 13.70 -1.21
C LYS A 302 16.08 12.89 -2.17
N ALA A 303 16.97 13.54 -2.92
CA ALA A 303 17.98 12.85 -3.71
C ALA A 303 18.97 12.06 -2.83
N ALA A 304 19.41 12.64 -1.71
CA ALA A 304 20.27 11.94 -0.75
C ALA A 304 19.53 10.72 -0.15
N GLU A 305 18.27 10.90 0.27
CA GLU A 305 17.44 9.83 0.81
C GLU A 305 17.25 8.69 -0.20
N ALA A 306 17.00 9.02 -1.46
CA ALA A 306 16.88 8.05 -2.54
C ALA A 306 18.19 7.29 -2.79
N LEU A 307 19.33 7.99 -2.85
CA LEU A 307 20.65 7.35 -2.97
C LEU A 307 20.97 6.42 -1.79
N ARG A 308 20.54 6.78 -0.57
CA ARG A 308 20.61 5.91 0.61
C ARG A 308 19.71 4.68 0.47
N LYS A 309 18.53 4.78 -0.15
CA LYS A 309 17.69 3.61 -0.43
C LYS A 309 18.33 2.68 -1.47
N LEU A 310 18.92 3.26 -2.52
CA LEU A 310 19.60 2.52 -3.59
C LEU A 310 20.86 1.78 -3.08
N GLY A 311 21.60 2.37 -2.14
CA GLY A 311 22.77 1.71 -1.53
C GLY A 311 23.95 1.50 -2.50
N ASP A 312 23.98 2.23 -3.61
CA ASP A 312 25.04 2.10 -4.61
C ASP A 312 26.35 2.74 -4.11
N PRO A 313 27.48 1.99 -4.14
CA PRO A 313 28.79 2.50 -3.76
C PRO A 313 29.20 3.82 -4.43
N ARG A 314 28.80 4.04 -5.68
CA ARG A 314 29.18 5.24 -6.46
C ARG A 314 28.73 6.54 -5.78
N ALA A 315 27.67 6.48 -4.99
CA ALA A 315 27.10 7.64 -4.31
C ALA A 315 27.82 8.03 -3.01
N ILE A 316 28.66 7.16 -2.43
CA ILE A 316 29.21 7.34 -1.07
C ILE A 316 30.00 8.65 -0.95
N LYS A 317 30.86 8.93 -1.94
CA LYS A 317 31.69 10.14 -1.95
C LYS A 317 30.83 11.41 -2.02
N SER A 318 29.86 11.45 -2.94
CA SER A 318 28.96 12.61 -3.11
C SER A 318 28.06 12.81 -1.89
N LEU A 319 27.53 11.74 -1.29
CA LEU A 319 26.76 11.81 -0.06
C LEU A 319 27.60 12.34 1.11
N LYS A 320 28.82 11.84 1.32
CA LYS A 320 29.72 12.32 2.37
C LYS A 320 29.99 13.81 2.23
N LEU A 321 30.33 14.25 1.02
CA LEU A 321 30.60 15.67 0.75
C LEU A 321 29.36 16.54 0.96
N PHE A 322 28.20 16.09 0.45
CA PHE A 322 26.93 16.78 0.63
C PHE A 322 26.63 17.00 2.11
N LEU A 323 26.76 15.98 2.95
CA LEU A 323 26.46 16.07 4.37
C LEU A 323 27.46 16.91 5.16
N GLN A 324 28.75 16.88 4.80
CA GLN A 324 29.77 17.74 5.41
C GLN A 324 29.47 19.23 5.17
N ASN A 325 28.95 19.55 3.98
CA ASN A 325 28.56 20.91 3.60
C ASN A 325 27.18 21.30 4.15
N ASN A 326 26.36 20.32 4.55
CA ASN A 326 24.99 20.50 5.01
C ASN A 326 24.79 19.86 6.39
N LYS A 327 25.56 20.31 7.39
CA LYS A 327 25.57 19.71 8.73
C LYS A 327 24.19 19.71 9.41
N GLN A 328 23.32 20.65 9.08
CA GLN A 328 21.95 20.72 9.56
C GLN A 328 21.08 19.52 9.10
N ILE A 329 21.51 18.79 8.08
CA ILE A 329 20.80 17.65 7.47
C ILE A 329 21.31 16.32 8.05
N LEU A 330 22.52 16.29 8.61
CA LEU A 330 23.08 15.12 9.29
C LEU A 330 22.14 14.50 10.35
N PRO A 331 21.44 15.27 11.20
CA PRO A 331 20.58 14.72 12.23
C PRO A 331 19.39 13.91 11.69
N THR A 332 18.93 14.21 10.47
CA THR A 332 17.80 13.54 9.80
C THR A 332 18.24 12.49 8.79
N PHE A 333 19.42 12.64 8.18
CA PHE A 333 19.93 11.73 7.15
C PHE A 333 20.62 10.45 7.69
N ILE A 334 20.89 10.38 8.99
CA ILE A 334 21.62 9.30 9.68
C ILE A 334 21.50 7.95 8.96
N PRO A 335 22.60 7.44 8.36
CA PRO A 335 22.54 6.21 7.58
C PRO A 335 22.08 5.03 8.45
N SER A 336 21.16 4.22 7.95
CA SER A 336 20.65 3.05 8.68
C SER A 336 21.59 1.85 8.55
N PRO A 337 21.58 0.87 9.48
CA PRO A 337 22.29 -0.40 9.30
C PRO A 337 21.93 -1.09 7.97
N SER A 338 20.64 -1.04 7.59
CA SER A 338 20.16 -1.57 6.31
C SER A 338 20.77 -0.90 5.07
N TRP A 339 21.24 0.35 5.17
CA TRP A 339 21.99 0.98 4.08
C TRP A 339 23.38 0.36 3.92
N LEU A 340 24.10 0.11 5.02
CA LEU A 340 25.42 -0.55 4.98
C LEU A 340 25.32 -1.97 4.42
N GLU A 341 24.24 -2.68 4.74
CA GLU A 341 23.96 -4.02 4.22
C GLU A 341 23.75 -4.01 2.71
N ARG A 342 23.05 -3.00 2.17
CA ARG A 342 22.80 -2.83 0.73
C ARG A 342 24.06 -2.52 -0.09
N ILE A 343 25.12 -2.03 0.53
CA ILE A 343 26.41 -1.83 -0.14
C ILE A 343 27.05 -3.20 -0.40
N ALA A 344 27.19 -3.55 -1.68
CA ALA A 344 27.66 -4.88 -2.11
C ALA A 344 29.17 -5.11 -1.91
N LEU A 345 29.99 -4.07 -1.91
CA LEU A 345 31.45 -4.18 -1.86
C LEU A 345 32.01 -3.85 -0.48
N GLN A 346 32.95 -4.66 0.01
CA GLN A 346 33.61 -4.43 1.29
C GLN A 346 34.34 -3.08 1.31
N GLU A 347 35.10 -2.75 0.26
CA GLU A 347 35.80 -1.46 0.11
C GLU A 347 34.83 -0.27 0.24
N ALA A 348 33.66 -0.37 -0.41
CA ALA A 348 32.63 0.65 -0.30
C ALA A 348 32.05 0.75 1.12
N ARG A 349 31.87 -0.38 1.83
CA ARG A 349 31.51 -0.37 3.26
C ARG A 349 32.59 0.30 4.10
N GLU A 350 33.86 0.14 3.73
CA GLU A 350 34.96 0.83 4.41
C GLU A 350 34.95 2.33 4.15
N GLU A 351 34.69 2.76 2.92
CA GLU A 351 34.51 4.17 2.59
C GLU A 351 33.33 4.79 3.34
N ALA A 352 32.30 4.00 3.61
CA ALA A 352 31.14 4.35 4.42
C ALA A 352 31.39 4.35 5.94
N LYS A 353 32.60 4.01 6.46
CA LYS A 353 32.90 3.96 7.91
C LYS A 353 32.54 5.23 8.67
N TRP A 354 32.63 6.40 8.04
CA TRP A 354 32.22 7.68 8.63
C TRP A 354 30.76 7.66 9.13
N ALA A 355 29.88 6.91 8.45
CA ALA A 355 28.48 6.79 8.83
C ALA A 355 28.29 6.05 10.16
N ILE A 356 29.12 5.03 10.42
CA ILE A 356 29.12 4.27 11.68
C ILE A 356 29.54 5.18 12.84
N GLU A 357 30.53 6.05 12.61
CA GLU A 357 30.99 7.01 13.63
C GLU A 357 29.88 8.01 13.98
N GLU A 358 29.14 8.52 12.99
CA GLU A 358 28.00 9.42 13.22
C GLU A 358 26.84 8.73 13.94
N LEU A 359 26.52 7.47 13.58
CA LEU A 359 25.53 6.66 14.29
C LEU A 359 25.86 6.53 15.78
N LYS A 360 27.13 6.21 16.10
CA LYS A 360 27.62 6.03 17.47
C LYS A 360 27.52 7.32 18.31
N LYS A 361 27.74 8.49 17.71
CA LYS A 361 27.67 9.78 18.40
C LYS A 361 26.27 10.13 18.92
N LYS A 362 25.21 9.59 18.31
CA LYS A 362 23.81 9.79 18.75
C LYS A 362 23.30 8.75 19.74
N SER A 363 24.03 7.65 19.94
CA SER A 363 23.62 6.56 20.85
C SER A 363 23.97 6.84 22.33
N TYR A 364 24.54 8.01 22.61
CA TYR A 364 24.89 8.55 23.92
C TYR A 364 24.25 9.92 24.06
#